data_AF-A0A1W6BHK8-F1
#
_entry.id   AF-A0A1W6BHK8-F1
#
_cell.length_a   1.000
_cell.length_b   1.000
_cell.length_c   1.000
_cell.angle_alpha   90.00
_cell.angle_beta   90.00
_cell.angle_gamma   90.00
#
_symmetry.space_group_name_H-M   'P 1'
#
loop_
_entity.id
_entity.type
_entity.pdbx_description
1 polymer ?
#
loop_
_entity_poly.entity_id
_entity_poly.type
_entity_poly.pdbx_seq_one_letter_code
_entity_poly.pdbx_strand_id
1 'polypeptide(L)'
;MKKSHRPETRVKNPEPKMGTSDWIIWAAWADRITFEDIEKKTGKTESEVIKIMRRSLKPSSFRLWRKRVNSQSIKHRKKFEYSRKLIRSKIKKEEYLD
;
A
#
# COMPACT_ATOMS: atom_id res chain seq x y z
N MET A 1 3.46 -25.21 12.77
CA MET A 1 2.42 -24.52 11.97
C MET A 1 3.12 -23.61 10.96
N LYS A 2 2.85 -23.77 9.66
CA LYS A 2 3.58 -23.07 8.59
C LYS A 2 3.34 -21.57 8.69
N LYS A 3 4.39 -20.77 8.94
CA LYS A 3 4.33 -19.31 8.81
C LYS A 3 3.90 -18.98 7.38
N SER A 4 2.86 -18.16 7.25
CA SER A 4 2.43 -17.61 5.97
C SER A 4 3.65 -17.10 5.18
N HIS A 5 3.80 -17.49 3.91
CA HIS A 5 4.85 -16.98 3.02
C HIS A 5 4.67 -15.49 2.69
N ARG A 6 3.61 -14.87 3.20
CA ARG A 6 3.30 -13.45 3.01
C ARG A 6 3.81 -12.68 4.21
N PRO A 7 4.40 -11.49 4.02
CA PRO A 7 4.56 -10.58 5.13
C PRO A 7 3.17 -10.26 5.69
N GLU A 8 2.98 -10.33 7.00
CA GLU A 8 1.80 -9.83 7.70
C GLU A 8 2.09 -8.41 8.22
N THR A 9 1.10 -7.53 8.18
CA THR A 9 1.23 -6.14 8.65
C THR A 9 1.00 -6.23 10.14
N ARG A 10 2.08 -6.36 10.90
CA ARG A 10 2.01 -6.25 12.36
C ARG A 10 1.78 -4.79 12.72
N VAL A 11 0.53 -4.41 12.93
CA VAL A 11 0.15 -3.09 13.42
C VAL A 11 0.03 -3.11 14.93
N LYS A 12 0.57 -2.09 15.60
CA LYS A 12 0.47 -1.93 17.07
C LYS A 12 -0.95 -1.53 17.50
N ASN A 13 -1.69 -0.87 16.61
CA ASN A 13 -3.05 -0.40 16.87
C ASN A 13 -4.07 -1.37 16.24
N PRO A 14 -5.21 -1.62 16.92
CA PRO A 14 -6.27 -2.47 16.40
C PRO A 14 -6.84 -1.90 15.10
N GLU A 15 -7.28 -2.78 14.19
CA GLU A 15 -7.92 -2.38 12.94
C GLU A 15 -9.23 -1.63 13.24
N PRO A 16 -9.50 -0.50 12.57
CA PRO A 16 -10.77 0.20 12.70
C PRO A 16 -11.94 -0.70 12.27
N LYS A 17 -13.14 -0.42 12.79
CA LYS A 17 -14.35 -1.13 12.35
C LYS A 17 -14.55 -0.95 10.84
N MET A 18 -14.88 -2.04 10.14
CA MET A 18 -15.08 -2.01 8.69
C MET A 18 -16.24 -1.07 8.32
N GLY A 19 -16.06 -0.29 7.24
CA GLY A 19 -17.11 0.57 6.67
C GLY A 19 -17.18 2.01 7.19
N THR A 20 -16.34 2.41 8.15
CA THR A 20 -16.25 3.81 8.60
C THR A 20 -15.18 4.61 7.84
N SER A 21 -15.29 5.94 7.88
CA SER A 21 -14.28 6.86 7.33
C SER A 21 -12.88 6.62 7.89
N ASP A 22 -12.78 6.21 9.16
CA ASP A 22 -11.49 5.89 9.80
C ASP A 22 -10.84 4.66 9.18
N TRP A 23 -11.64 3.66 8.77
CA TRP A 23 -11.15 2.51 8.05
C TRP A 23 -10.59 2.90 6.68
N ILE A 24 -11.26 3.81 5.96
CA ILE A 24 -10.77 4.33 4.67
C ILE A 24 -9.44 5.05 4.84
N ILE A 25 -9.29 5.88 5.88
CA ILE A 25 -8.04 6.59 6.17
C ILE A 25 -6.92 5.61 6.51
N TRP A 26 -7.21 4.62 7.36
CA TRP A 26 -6.27 3.56 7.73
C TRP A 26 -5.83 2.76 6.51
N ALA A 27 -6.79 2.32 5.69
CA ALA A 27 -6.56 1.53 4.49
C ALA A 27 -5.78 2.32 3.43
N ALA A 28 -6.06 3.62 3.27
CA ALA A 28 -5.37 4.49 2.32
C ALA A 28 -3.90 4.74 2.71
N TRP A 29 -3.54 4.67 3.99
CA TRP A 29 -2.15 4.74 4.47
C TRP A 29 -1.43 3.39 4.46
N ALA A 30 -2.16 2.28 4.41
CA ALA A 30 -1.56 0.95 4.42
C ALA A 30 -0.93 0.63 3.06
N ASP A 31 0.39 0.50 3.03
CA ASP A 31 1.16 0.26 1.79
C ASP A 31 0.76 -1.01 1.00
N ARG A 32 -0.01 -1.91 1.63
CA ARG A 32 -0.43 -3.21 1.05
C ARG A 32 -1.91 -3.31 0.75
N ILE A 33 -2.65 -2.20 0.84
CA ILE A 33 -4.05 -2.13 0.45
C ILE A 33 -4.13 -1.26 -0.80
N THR A 34 -4.72 -1.81 -1.87
CA THR A 34 -4.90 -1.07 -3.11
C THR A 34 -6.20 -0.25 -3.07
N PHE A 35 -6.33 0.74 -3.97
CA PHE A 35 -7.60 1.47 -4.10
C PHE A 35 -8.73 0.54 -4.55
N GLU A 36 -8.44 -0.48 -5.36
CA GLU A 36 -9.38 -1.53 -5.77
C GLU A 36 -9.88 -2.36 -4.57
N ASP A 37 -9.00 -2.69 -3.61
CA ASP A 37 -9.41 -3.39 -2.39
C ASP A 37 -10.30 -2.52 -1.51
N ILE A 38 -10.01 -1.22 -1.44
CA ILE A 38 -10.83 -0.24 -0.71
C ILE A 38 -12.20 -0.14 -1.39
N GLU A 39 -12.24 -0.03 -2.72
CA GLU A 39 -13.47 0.03 -3.50
C GLU A 39 -14.31 -1.24 -3.33
N LYS A 40 -13.71 -2.43 -3.38
CA LYS A 40 -14.43 -3.69 -3.15
C LYS A 40 -15.05 -3.79 -1.76
N LYS A 41 -14.40 -3.23 -0.73
CA LYS A 41 -14.85 -3.30 0.66
C LYS A 41 -15.81 -2.19 1.05
N THR A 42 -15.69 -1.01 0.45
CA THR A 42 -16.41 0.21 0.86
C THR A 42 -17.29 0.82 -0.22
N GLY A 43 -17.18 0.34 -1.46
CA GLY A 43 -17.81 0.94 -2.64
C GLY A 43 -17.23 2.29 -3.04
N LYS A 44 -16.10 2.71 -2.45
CA LYS A 44 -15.48 4.03 -2.71
C LYS A 44 -14.41 3.95 -3.76
N THR A 45 -14.58 4.76 -4.80
CA THR A 45 -13.60 4.93 -5.88
C THR A 45 -12.35 5.65 -5.38
N GLU A 46 -11.24 5.51 -6.12
CA GLU A 46 -9.99 6.22 -5.80
C GLU A 46 -10.22 7.74 -5.62
N SER A 47 -11.03 8.35 -6.48
CA SER A 47 -11.34 9.79 -6.42
C SER A 47 -12.04 10.17 -5.11
N GLU A 48 -12.99 9.35 -4.65
CA GLU A 48 -13.67 9.54 -3.38
C GLU A 48 -12.71 9.38 -2.19
N VAL A 49 -11.84 8.37 -2.23
CA VAL A 49 -10.82 8.15 -1.19
C VAL A 49 -9.87 9.36 -1.12
N ILE A 50 -9.43 9.90 -2.26
CA ILE A 50 -8.60 11.11 -2.31
C ILE A 50 -9.34 12.30 -1.69
N LYS A 51 -10.64 12.48 -1.99
CA LYS A 51 -11.46 13.55 -1.41
C LYS A 51 -11.60 13.40 0.10
N ILE A 52 -11.81 12.18 0.61
CA ILE A 52 -11.86 11.87 2.04
C ILE A 52 -10.52 12.22 2.69
N MET A 53 -9.42 11.69 2.15
CA MET A 53 -8.06 11.94 2.66
C MET A 53 -7.70 13.42 2.68
N ARG A 54 -8.12 14.18 1.66
CA ARG A 54 -7.89 15.63 1.59
C ARG A 54 -8.65 16.41 2.66
N ARG A 55 -9.85 15.96 3.04
CA ARG A 55 -10.67 16.60 4.08
C ARG A 55 -10.24 16.21 5.49
N SER A 56 -9.78 14.97 5.67
CA SER A 56 -9.45 14.42 6.99
C SER A 56 -8.03 14.74 7.45
N LEU A 57 -7.08 14.96 6.53
CA LEU A 57 -5.68 15.18 6.88
C LEU A 57 -5.28 16.66 6.80
N LYS A 58 -4.29 17.04 7.62
CA LYS A 58 -3.60 18.32 7.47
C LYS A 58 -2.93 18.42 6.09
N PRO A 59 -2.83 19.61 5.47
CA PRO A 59 -2.28 19.76 4.12
C PRO A 59 -0.87 19.19 3.94
N SER A 60 0.00 19.30 4.95
CA SER A 60 1.36 18.73 4.94
C SER A 60 1.34 17.20 4.91
N SER A 61 0.52 16.58 5.76
CA SER A 61 0.32 15.12 5.81
C SER A 61 -0.29 14.59 4.50
N PHE A 62 -1.25 15.30 3.93
CA PHE A 62 -1.85 14.94 2.64
C PHE A 62 -0.83 14.98 1.49
N ARG A 63 0.03 16.01 1.43
CA ARG A 63 1.13 16.08 0.44
C ARG A 63 2.09 14.91 0.60
N LEU A 64 2.45 14.55 1.84
CA LEU A 64 3.31 13.40 2.10
C LEU A 64 2.67 12.08 1.64
N TRP A 65 1.39 11.89 1.95
CA TRP A 65 0.62 10.74 1.49
C TRP A 65 0.58 10.67 -0.04
N ARG A 66 0.29 11.80 -0.71
CA ARG A 66 0.30 11.87 -2.18
C ARG A 66 1.66 11.54 -2.78
N LYS A 67 2.74 12.05 -2.18
CA LYS A 67 4.10 11.69 -2.58
C LYS A 67 4.30 10.18 -2.47
N ARG A 68 3.92 9.56 -1.35
CA ARG A 68 4.04 8.11 -1.14
C ARG A 68 3.20 7.28 -2.09
N VAL A 69 1.95 7.65 -2.32
CA VAL A 69 1.06 6.97 -3.28
C VAL A 69 1.68 6.94 -4.68
N ASN A 70 2.37 8.02 -5.07
CA ASN A 70 3.05 8.13 -6.36
C ASN A 70 4.46 7.51 -6.39
N SER A 71 5.20 7.54 -5.27
CA SER A 71 6.63 7.16 -5.20
C SER A 71 6.89 5.76 -4.66
N GLN A 72 6.12 5.29 -3.69
CA GLN A 72 6.25 4.00 -3.03
C GLN A 72 5.13 3.09 -3.52
N SER A 73 5.24 2.66 -4.78
CA SER A 73 4.35 1.63 -5.30
C SER A 73 4.99 0.26 -5.11
N ILE A 74 4.58 -0.42 -4.03
CA ILE A 74 4.50 -1.89 -3.99
C ILE A 74 3.17 -2.37 -4.64
N LYS A 75 2.39 -1.46 -5.22
CA LYS A 75 1.06 -1.76 -5.80
C LYS A 75 1.16 -2.61 -7.07
N HIS A 76 2.34 -2.70 -7.68
CA HIS A 76 2.61 -3.60 -8.80
C HIS A 76 3.20 -4.92 -8.30
N ARG A 77 2.34 -5.93 -8.09
CA ARG A 77 2.69 -7.29 -7.64
C ARG A 77 3.94 -7.86 -8.33
N LYS A 78 4.02 -7.73 -9.66
CA LYS A 78 5.15 -8.23 -10.47
C LYS A 78 6.48 -7.53 -10.14
N LYS A 79 6.47 -6.20 -9.94
CA LYS A 79 7.68 -5.43 -9.58
C LYS A 79 8.20 -5.80 -8.20
N PHE A 80 7.30 -6.13 -7.27
CA PHE A 80 7.66 -6.59 -5.93
C PHE A 80 8.26 -8.00 -5.92
N GLU A 81 7.66 -8.96 -6.63
CA GLU A 81 8.22 -10.31 -6.75
C GLU A 81 9.61 -10.29 -7.44
N TYR A 82 9.77 -9.44 -8.46
CA TYR A 82 11.04 -9.26 -9.16
C TYR A 82 12.14 -8.65 -8.28
N SER A 83 11.84 -7.57 -7.54
CA SER A 83 12.84 -6.95 -6.64
C SER A 83 13.29 -7.92 -5.53
N ARG A 84 12.38 -8.74 -5.00
CA ARG A 84 12.74 -9.77 -4.02
C ARG A 84 13.60 -10.89 -4.60
N LYS A 85 13.39 -11.29 -5.87
CA LYS A 85 14.27 -12.23 -6.55
C LYS A 85 15.67 -11.65 -6.71
N LEU A 86 15.78 -10.40 -7.19
CA LEU A 86 17.06 -9.69 -7.34
C LEU A 86 17.82 -9.51 -6.02
N ILE A 87 17.15 -9.22 -4.91
CA ILE A 87 17.79 -9.09 -3.59
C ILE A 87 18.29 -10.46 -3.08
N ARG A 88 17.59 -11.54 -3.44
CA ARG A 88 17.86 -12.90 -2.95
C ARG A 88 18.91 -13.63 -3.79
N SER A 89 19.00 -13.33 -5.08
CA SER A 89 20.12 -13.71 -5.94
C SER A 89 21.24 -12.68 -5.72
N LYS A 90 22.35 -13.05 -5.08
CA LYS A 90 23.59 -12.24 -5.10
C LYS A 90 24.16 -12.21 -6.53
N ILE A 91 23.46 -11.59 -7.48
CA ILE A 91 23.88 -11.50 -8.88
C ILE A 91 24.03 -10.02 -9.22
N LYS A 92 25.18 -9.68 -9.79
CA LYS A 92 25.52 -8.32 -10.20
C LYS A 92 24.69 -7.94 -11.42
N LYS A 93 24.30 -6.65 -11.47
CA LYS A 93 23.44 -6.08 -12.50
C LYS A 93 24.03 -6.20 -13.92
N GLU A 94 25.36 -6.27 -14.05
CA GLU A 94 26.10 -6.49 -15.30
C GLU A 94 25.82 -7.81 -16.03
N GLU A 95 25.28 -8.84 -15.38
CA GLU A 95 25.23 -10.20 -15.96
C GLU A 95 23.98 -10.47 -16.84
N TYR A 96 23.13 -9.47 -17.08
CA TYR A 96 21.84 -9.61 -17.79
C TYR A 96 21.61 -8.59 -18.92
N LEU A 97 22.63 -7.84 -19.32
CA LEU A 97 22.57 -6.94 -20.47
C LEU A 97 23.69 -7.31 -21.44
N ASP A 98 23.50 -8.43 -22.14
CA ASP A 98 24.03 -8.73 -23.46
C ASP A 98 22.86 -9.25 -24.32
#